data_AF-A0A523I9N1-F1
#
_entry.id   AF-A0A523I9N1-F1
#
_cell.length_a   1.000
_cell.length_b   1.000
_cell.length_c   1.000
_cell.angle_alpha   90.00
_cell.angle_beta   90.00
_cell.angle_gamma   90.00
#
_symmetry.space_group_name_H-M   'P 1'
#
loop_
_entity.id
_entity.type
_entity.pdbx_description
1 polymer ?
#
loop_
_entity_poly.entity_id
_entity_poly.type
_entity_poly.pdbx_seq_one_letter_code
_entity_poly.pdbx_strand_id
1 'polypeptide(L)' 'MLNGSSSEARFICPCHSSVFDITGNVLSPPAPRALNFHPVMIDDGMVKVNAGKWMQRKRSGKSQAAYA' A
#
# COMPACT_ATOMS: atom_id res chain seq x y z
N MET A 1 6.71 0.13 9.81
CA MET A 1 6.28 -1.24 10.17
C MET A 1 4.77 -1.21 10.36
N LEU A 2 4.02 -2.04 9.64
CA LEU A 2 2.57 -2.20 9.78
C LEU A 2 2.29 -3.68 10.05
N ASN A 3 1.31 -3.98 10.89
CA ASN A 3 0.89 -5.35 11.15
C ASN A 3 -0.37 -5.64 10.33
N GLY A 4 -0.40 -6.76 9.62
CA GLY A 4 -1.59 -7.24 8.92
C GLY A 4 -2.49 -8.04 9.86
N SER A 5 -3.77 -7.67 9.97
CA SER A 5 -4.79 -8.48 10.64
C SER A 5 -5.46 -9.40 9.62
N SER A 6 -5.23 -10.71 9.75
CA SER A 6 -5.82 -11.71 8.85
C SER A 6 -7.34 -11.87 9.06
N SER A 7 -7.84 -11.54 10.25
CA SER A 7 -9.27 -11.59 10.58
C SER A 7 -10.05 -10.36 10.11
N GLU A 8 -9.40 -9.19 10.03
CA GLU A 8 -10.07 -7.92 9.72
C GLU A 8 -9.70 -7.32 8.35
N ALA A 9 -8.76 -7.94 7.63
CA ALA A 9 -8.24 -7.46 6.35
C ALA A 9 -7.80 -5.98 6.40
N ARG A 10 -7.01 -5.63 7.41
CA ARG A 10 -6.54 -4.27 7.68
C ARG A 10 -5.08 -4.26 8.09
N PHE A 11 -4.43 -3.12 7.84
CA PHE A 11 -3.10 -2.84 8.34
C PHE A 11 -3.17 -1.86 9.51
N ILE A 12 -2.58 -2.23 10.63
CA ILE A 12 -2.55 -1.41 11.84
C ILE A 12 -1.12 -0.94 12.07
N CYS A 13 -0.93 0.37 12.19
CA CYS A 13 0.35 0.95 12.57
C CYS A 13 0.53 0.82 14.09
N PRO A 14 1.54 0.06 14.57
CA PRO A 14 1.72 -0.21 15.99
C PRO A 14 2.17 1.03 16.80
N CYS A 15 2.61 2.10 16.13
CA CYS A 15 3.15 3.30 16.80
C CYS A 15 2.05 4.24 17.31
N HIS A 16 0.97 4.41 16.54
CA HIS A 16 -0.08 5.41 16.81
C HIS A 16 -1.44 4.99 16.24
N SER A 17 -1.65 3.69 16.09
CA SER A 17 -2.94 3.06 15.75
C SER A 17 -3.61 3.57 14.48
N SER A 18 -2.84 4.09 13.51
CA SER A 18 -3.38 4.38 12.19
C SER A 18 -3.81 3.09 11.51
N VAL A 19 -5.02 3.09 10.96
CA VAL A 19 -5.61 1.91 10.32
C VAL A 19 -5.70 2.17 8.82
N PHE A 20 -5.28 1.18 8.04
CA PHE A 20 -5.39 1.19 6.59
C PHE A 20 -6.19 -0.02 6.08
N ASP A 21 -6.91 0.14 4.98
CA ASP A 21 -7.51 -0.98 4.27
C ASP A 21 -6.46 -1.80 3.49
N ILE A 22 -6.85 -2.94 2.93
CA ILE A 22 -5.95 -3.79 2.11
C ILE A 22 -5.34 -3.07 0.90
N THR A 23 -5.93 -1.95 0.48
CA THR A 23 -5.45 -1.13 -0.63
C THR A 23 -4.58 0.05 -0.18
N GLY A 24 -4.31 0.16 1.12
CA GLY A 24 -3.50 1.21 1.72
C GLY A 24 -4.20 2.56 1.91
N ASN A 25 -5.54 2.64 1.79
CA ASN A 25 -6.25 3.86 2.18
C ASN A 25 -6.28 4.01 3.69
N VAL A 26 -6.16 5.24 4.18
CA VAL A 26 -6.39 5.55 5.59
C VAL A 26 -7.86 5.38 5.92
N LEU A 27 -8.14 4.50 6.88
CA LEU A 27 -9.43 4.36 7.53
C LEU A 27 -9.49 5.15 8.84
N SER A 28 -8.38 5.19 9.59
CA SER A 28 -8.29 5.92 10.86
C SER A 28 -7.04 6.81 10.91
N PRO A 29 -7.20 8.12 11.20
CA PRO A 29 -6.07 9.01 11.51
C PRO A 29 -5.32 8.49 12.76
N PRO A 30 -4.05 8.87 12.99
CA PRO A 30 -3.38 10.14 12.61
C PRO A 30 -2.66 10.18 11.26
N ALA A 31 -2.59 9.09 10.48
CA ALA A 31 -1.93 9.14 9.18
C ALA A 31 -2.63 10.15 8.24
N PRO A 32 -1.91 11.14 7.67
CA PRO A 32 -2.54 12.22 6.91
C PRO A 32 -2.93 11.81 5.49
N ARG A 33 -2.41 10.68 4.99
CA ARG A 33 -2.62 10.21 3.61
C ARG A 33 -2.44 8.70 3.48
N ALA A 34 -2.95 8.16 2.38
CA ALA A 34 -2.77 6.76 1.98
C ALA A 34 -1.29 6.38 1.78
N LEU A 35 -1.04 5.07 1.84
CA LEU A 35 0.27 4.47 1.58
C LEU A 35 0.71 4.68 0.12
N ASN A 36 2.01 4.61 -0.11
CA ASN A 36 2.61 4.70 -1.44
C ASN A 36 2.57 3.34 -2.14
N PHE A 37 2.43 3.36 -3.47
CA PHE A 37 2.69 2.19 -4.31
C PHE A 37 4.09 2.26 -4.89
N HIS A 38 4.73 1.11 -4.99
CA HIS A 38 5.98 0.93 -5.70
C HIS A 38 5.72 0.07 -6.94
N PRO A 39 6.21 0.46 -8.13
CA PRO A 39 6.15 -0.40 -9.30
C PRO A 39 6.87 -1.73 -9.02
N VAL A 40 6.24 -2.81 -9.44
CA VAL A 40 6.78 -4.16 -9.34
C VAL A 40 6.82 -4.76 -10.73
N MET A 41 7.90 -5.46 -11.05
CA MET A 41 8.06 -6.23 -12.28
C MET A 41 8.55 -7.63 -11.93
N ILE A 42 8.21 -8.60 -12.75
CA ILE A 42 8.73 -9.97 -12.65
C ILE A 42 9.76 -10.11 -13.76
N ASP A 43 10.99 -10.43 -13.40
CA ASP A 43 12.10 -10.58 -14.33
C ASP A 43 12.96 -11.78 -13.88
N ASP A 44 13.19 -12.74 -14.77
CA ASP A 44 13.83 -14.03 -14.50
C ASP A 44 13.29 -14.75 -13.26
N GLY A 45 11.96 -14.74 -13.07
CA GLY A 45 11.30 -15.36 -11.92
C GLY A 45 11.52 -14.62 -10.58
N MET A 46 12.23 -13.50 -10.60
CA MET A 46 12.40 -12.62 -9.43
C MET A 46 11.44 -11.45 -9.46
N VAL A 47 10.85 -11.15 -8.31
CA VAL A 47 10.02 -9.96 -8.11
C VAL A 47 10.95 -8.78 -7.82
N LYS A 48 11.07 -7.85 -8.77
CA LYS A 48 11.85 -6.62 -8.63
C LYS A 48 10.93 -5.47 -8.25
N VAL A 49 11.23 -4.78 -7.15
CA VAL A 49 10.48 -3.61 -6.66
C VAL A 49 11.28 -2.34 -6.89
N ASN A 50 10.71 -1.35 -7.57
CA ASN A 50 11.37 -0.06 -7.74
C ASN A 50 11.15 0.82 -6.49
N ALA A 51 12.12 0.80 -5.57
CA ALA A 51 12.06 1.60 -4.35
C ALA A 51 12.26 3.11 -4.59
N GLY A 52 12.95 3.49 -5.68
CA GLY A 52 13.21 4.90 -6.02
C GLY A 52 12.01 5.62 -6.64
N LYS A 53 11.05 4.87 -7.19
CA LYS A 53 9.81 5.40 -7.76
C LYS A 53 8.64 5.02 -6.87
N TRP A 54 8.09 6.01 -6.16
CA TRP A 54 6.86 5.84 -5.41
C TRP A 54 5.73 6.64 -6.05
N MET A 55 4.54 6.02 -6.11
CA MET A 55 3.34 6.63 -6.67
C MET A 55 2.36 6.88 -5.52
N GLN A 56 1.99 8.14 -5.34
CA GLN A 56 0.96 8.50 -4.36
C GLN A 56 -0.40 8.15 -4.93
N ARG A 57 -1.23 7.50 -4.12
CA ARG A 57 -2.64 7.30 -4.47
C ARG A 57 -3.35 8.65 -4.45
N LYS A 58 -3.73 9.16 -5.63
CA LYS A 58 -4.77 10.20 -5.73
C LYS A 58 -6.12 9.49 -5.59
N ARG A 59 -7.01 10.03 -4.74
CA ARG A 59 -8.34 9.45 -4.54
C ARG A 59 -9.06 9.34 -5.90
N SER A 60 -9.64 8.16 -6.13
CA SER A 60 -10.57 7.76 -7.21
C SER A 60 -9.98 7.19 -8.52
N GLY A 61 -10.52 6.03 -8.94
CA GLY A 61 -10.36 5.42 -10.26
C GLY A 61 -9.79 4.01 -10.26
N LYS A 62 -10.62 2.98 -10.50
CA LYS A 62 -10.22 1.57 -10.65
C LYS A 62 -9.32 1.39 -11.88
N SER A 63 -8.04 1.09 -11.68
CA SER A 63 -7.13 0.29 -12.53
C SER A 63 -5.69 0.78 -12.30
N GLN A 64 -4.95 0.08 -11.45
CA GLN A 64 -3.49 0.18 -11.42
C GLN A 64 -2.88 -1.22 -11.45
N ALA A 65 -3.33 -2.02 -12.43
CA ALA A 65 -2.52 -3.12 -12.94
C ALA A 65 -1.88 -2.61 -14.23
N ALA A 66 -0.70 -2.01 -14.12
CA ALA A 66 0.16 -1.83 -15.27
C ALA A 66 0.91 -3.16 -15.44
N TYR A 67 0.42 -3.99 -16.36
CA TYR A 67 1.23 -5.05 -16.95
C TYR A 67 2.07 -4.42 -18.05
N ALA A 68 3.37 -4.68 -18.04
CA ALA A 68 4.26 -4.47 -19.17
C ALA A 68 4.86 -5.84 -19.50
#